data_AF-H1PLX0-F1
#
_entry.id   AF-H1PLX0-F1
#
_cell.length_a   1.000
_cell.length_b   1.000
_cell.length_c   1.000
_cell.angle_alpha   90.00
_cell.angle_beta   90.00
_cell.angle_gamma   90.00
#
_symmetry.space_group_name_H-M   'P 1'
#
loop_
_entity.id
_entity.type
_entity.pdbx_description
1 polymer ?
#
loop_
_entity_poly.entity_id
_entity_poly.type
_entity_poly.pdbx_seq_one_letter_code
_entity_poly.pdbx_strand_id
1 'polypeptide(L)'
;MGFDITYHPISIEEMNKWFFEPIEALNNGDDSVLKRVIESQSDDFYAEKYEFILKDIASRYTEFPSEKGLLYAMATCIGLFHKYQYVRGSAFSFLIEREAVMDKYHTPWKDVIPGWVPEPESDLIAENYSSGIFIGPDRVKELLADNQSDENVHRILLNFFGERNLEVFLKALNDAANMNSGLIEAAEVMEVNPFELNQSSCYSDIRNCDPEGAFIYQDVAMEQVKDATGMNADEIAQKVVYQKTDIDIPDSKEKNEKASAPKKSILSRLFKKK
;
A
#
# COMPACT_ATOMS: atom_id res chain seq x y z
N MET A 1 13.72 -6.19 -7.61
CA MET A 1 12.97 -6.71 -6.44
C MET A 1 11.54 -6.23 -6.58
N GLY A 2 10.55 -7.07 -6.28
CA GLY A 2 9.13 -6.70 -6.40
C GLY A 2 8.70 -5.73 -5.29
N PHE A 3 7.44 -5.31 -5.33
CA PHE A 3 6.77 -4.59 -4.24
C PHE A 3 6.17 -5.57 -3.24
N ASP A 4 6.14 -5.19 -1.98
CA ASP A 4 5.39 -5.88 -0.94
C ASP A 4 3.96 -5.32 -0.90
N ILE A 5 2.99 -6.10 -1.36
CA ILE A 5 1.62 -5.62 -1.55
C ILE A 5 0.74 -6.14 -0.43
N THR A 6 -0.17 -5.30 0.04
CA THR A 6 -1.20 -5.66 1.01
C THR A 6 -2.59 -5.29 0.51
N TYR A 7 -3.59 -6.08 0.90
CA TYR A 7 -4.99 -5.89 0.53
C TYR A 7 -5.86 -5.79 1.77
N HIS A 8 -6.55 -4.66 1.96
CA HIS A 8 -7.26 -4.31 3.19
C HIS A 8 -8.77 -4.18 2.94
N PRO A 9 -9.60 -5.10 3.47
CA PRO A 9 -11.06 -4.99 3.43
C PRO A 9 -11.57 -3.78 4.21
N ILE A 10 -12.38 -2.93 3.58
CA ILE A 10 -12.92 -1.72 4.23
C ILE A 10 -14.08 -1.08 3.44
N SER A 11 -15.15 -0.72 4.14
CA SER A 11 -16.29 -0.01 3.56
C SER A 11 -16.04 1.50 3.53
N ILE A 12 -16.76 2.21 2.66
CA ILE A 12 -16.68 3.68 2.59
C ILE A 12 -17.14 4.32 3.92
N GLU A 13 -18.12 3.73 4.61
CA GLU A 13 -18.54 4.20 5.92
C GLU A 13 -17.40 4.08 6.95
N GLU A 14 -16.71 2.95 6.98
CA GLU A 14 -15.59 2.73 7.89
C GLU A 14 -14.39 3.62 7.54
N MET A 15 -14.07 3.85 6.26
CA MET A 15 -13.04 4.82 5.85
C MET A 15 -13.30 6.20 6.46
N ASN A 16 -14.56 6.66 6.40
CA ASN A 16 -14.93 7.95 6.96
C ASN A 16 -14.84 7.93 8.50
N LYS A 17 -15.51 6.96 9.13
CA LYS A 17 -15.64 6.87 10.59
C LYS A 17 -14.31 6.65 11.31
N TRP A 18 -13.40 5.86 10.73
CA TRP A 18 -12.15 5.45 11.39
C TRP A 18 -10.93 6.22 10.91
N PHE A 19 -11.01 6.98 9.81
CA PHE A 19 -9.84 7.69 9.30
C PHE A 19 -10.14 9.16 9.02
N PHE A 20 -11.03 9.46 8.07
CA PHE A 20 -11.21 10.84 7.61
C PHE A 20 -11.88 11.76 8.64
N GLU A 21 -12.97 11.34 9.28
CA GLU A 21 -13.66 12.14 10.30
C GLU A 21 -12.77 12.41 11.53
N PRO A 22 -12.03 11.42 12.10
CA PRO A 22 -11.06 11.69 13.14
C PRO A 22 -9.98 12.72 12.75
N ILE A 23 -9.42 12.64 11.54
CA ILE A 23 -8.40 13.59 11.07
C ILE A 23 -8.97 15.00 10.94
N GLU A 24 -10.15 15.14 10.34
CA GLU A 24 -10.81 16.43 10.20
C GLU A 24 -11.13 17.06 11.56
N ALA A 25 -11.59 16.27 12.53
CA ALA A 25 -11.82 16.74 13.90
C ALA A 25 -10.51 17.18 14.59
N LEU A 26 -9.44 16.40 14.47
CA LEU A 26 -8.13 16.73 15.01
C LEU A 26 -7.57 18.03 14.41
N ASN A 27 -7.74 18.25 13.11
CA ASN A 27 -7.35 19.49 12.43
C ASN A 27 -8.11 20.71 12.98
N ASN A 28 -9.32 20.50 13.52
CA ASN A 28 -10.13 21.53 14.18
C ASN A 28 -9.89 21.60 15.70
N GLY A 29 -8.91 20.86 16.23
CA GLY A 29 -8.57 20.84 17.65
C GLY A 29 -9.49 19.98 18.52
N ASP A 30 -10.29 19.10 17.93
CA ASP A 30 -11.19 18.18 18.62
C ASP A 30 -10.66 16.73 18.60
N ASP A 31 -10.21 16.23 19.75
CA ASP A 31 -9.76 14.84 19.91
C ASP A 31 -10.89 13.86 20.30
N SER A 32 -12.12 14.34 20.46
CA SER A 32 -13.22 13.53 20.98
C SER A 32 -13.69 12.45 20.00
N VAL A 33 -13.61 12.70 18.68
CA VAL A 33 -13.94 11.72 17.64
C VAL A 33 -12.97 10.55 17.70
N LEU A 34 -11.66 10.85 17.74
CA LEU A 34 -10.59 9.85 17.90
C LEU A 34 -10.82 8.98 19.15
N LYS A 35 -11.05 9.60 20.30
CA LYS A 35 -11.30 8.89 21.56
C LYS A 35 -12.52 7.97 21.48
N ARG A 36 -13.63 8.44 20.90
CA ARG A 36 -14.83 7.60 20.72
C ARG A 36 -14.57 6.37 19.84
N VAL A 37 -13.74 6.49 18.80
CA VAL A 37 -13.37 5.33 17.99
C VAL A 37 -12.60 4.33 18.84
N ILE A 38 -11.57 4.78 19.59
CA ILE A 38 -10.76 3.92 20.48
C ILE A 38 -11.63 3.25 21.54
N GLU A 39 -12.48 4.01 22.24
CA GLU A 39 -13.37 3.51 23.31
C GLU A 39 -14.40 2.48 22.82
N SER A 40 -14.67 2.44 21.50
CA SER A 40 -15.58 1.46 20.90
C SER A 40 -14.91 0.15 20.48
N GLN A 41 -13.58 0.06 20.56
CA GLN A 41 -12.83 -1.13 20.21
C GLN A 41 -12.65 -2.08 21.41
N SER A 42 -12.24 -3.31 21.13
CA SER A 42 -11.89 -4.30 22.14
C SER A 42 -10.55 -3.99 22.81
N ASP A 43 -10.31 -4.59 23.98
CA ASP A 43 -9.10 -4.36 24.78
C ASP A 43 -7.79 -4.77 24.07
N ASP A 44 -7.84 -5.62 23.05
CA ASP A 44 -6.69 -6.08 22.26
C ASP A 44 -6.38 -5.19 21.05
N PHE A 45 -7.20 -4.17 20.77
CA PHE A 45 -6.99 -3.17 19.73
C PHE A 45 -5.72 -2.34 20.00
N TYR A 46 -4.96 -2.05 18.94
CA TYR A 46 -3.70 -1.31 19.05
C TYR A 46 -3.92 0.21 19.12
N ALA A 47 -4.58 0.66 20.20
CA ALA A 47 -5.02 2.03 20.38
C ALA A 47 -3.89 3.06 20.28
N GLU A 48 -2.72 2.79 20.88
CA GLU A 48 -1.59 3.72 20.86
C GLU A 48 -1.07 3.95 19.44
N LYS A 49 -1.05 2.90 18.61
CA LYS A 49 -0.62 3.00 17.21
C LYS A 49 -1.63 3.75 16.37
N TYR A 50 -2.92 3.47 16.56
CA TYR A 50 -4.00 4.20 15.89
C TYR A 50 -3.96 5.70 16.23
N GLU A 51 -3.87 6.04 17.52
CA GLU A 51 -3.75 7.43 17.98
C GLU A 51 -2.51 8.12 17.42
N PHE A 52 -1.37 7.42 17.40
CA PHE A 52 -0.13 7.94 16.82
C PHE A 52 -0.28 8.27 15.33
N ILE A 53 -0.82 7.34 14.52
CA ILE A 53 -1.00 7.55 13.07
C ILE A 53 -1.88 8.77 12.81
N LEU A 54 -3.04 8.88 13.46
CA LEU A 54 -3.98 9.96 13.17
C LEU A 54 -3.46 11.33 13.63
N LYS A 55 -2.79 11.40 14.79
CA LYS A 55 -2.20 12.65 15.27
C LYS A 55 -1.03 13.10 14.40
N ASP A 56 -0.18 12.17 13.99
CA ASP A 56 0.94 12.46 13.09
C ASP A 56 0.43 13.00 11.75
N ILE A 57 -0.57 12.35 11.15
CA ILE A 57 -1.18 12.80 9.90
C ILE A 57 -1.86 14.17 10.06
N ALA A 58 -2.69 14.37 11.09
CA ALA A 58 -3.33 15.66 11.34
C ALA A 58 -2.29 16.80 11.51
N SER A 59 -1.19 16.53 12.23
CA SER A 59 -0.13 17.52 12.43
C SER A 59 0.57 17.96 11.13
N ARG A 60 0.80 17.02 10.19
CA ARG A 60 1.50 17.29 8.92
C ARG A 60 0.57 17.82 7.84
N TYR A 61 -0.70 17.41 7.86
CA TYR A 61 -1.68 17.75 6.83
C TYR A 61 -2.08 19.23 6.82
N THR A 62 -2.05 19.89 7.98
CA THR A 62 -2.33 21.34 8.07
C THR A 62 -1.31 22.20 7.34
N GLU A 63 -0.08 21.70 7.16
CA GLU A 63 1.01 22.42 6.48
C GLU A 63 1.22 21.96 5.03
N PHE A 64 1.10 20.66 4.75
CA PHE A 64 1.34 20.08 3.42
C PHE A 64 0.39 18.91 3.12
N PRO A 65 -0.80 19.17 2.55
CA PRO A 65 -1.72 18.11 2.20
C PRO A 65 -1.15 17.25 1.09
N SER A 66 -1.01 15.94 1.35
CA SER A 66 -0.66 14.94 0.34
C SER A 66 -1.68 13.81 0.42
N GLU A 67 -2.39 13.62 -0.68
CA GLU A 67 -3.29 12.51 -0.93
C GLU A 67 -2.58 11.17 -0.86
N LYS A 68 -1.36 11.06 -1.39
CA LYS A 68 -0.55 9.84 -1.30
C LYS A 68 -0.26 9.45 0.14
N GLY A 69 0.22 10.41 0.94
CA GLY A 69 0.51 10.19 2.35
C GLY A 69 -0.74 9.81 3.15
N LEU A 70 -1.89 10.43 2.83
CA LEU A 70 -3.17 10.11 3.45
C LEU A 70 -3.65 8.70 3.10
N LEU A 71 -3.70 8.34 1.82
CA LEU A 71 -4.23 7.06 1.38
C LEU A 71 -3.34 5.90 1.87
N TYR A 72 -2.02 6.08 1.87
CA TYR A 72 -1.12 5.09 2.49
C TYR A 72 -1.34 4.97 4.00
N ALA A 73 -1.45 6.10 4.73
CA ALA A 73 -1.75 6.08 6.15
C ALA A 73 -3.12 5.48 6.47
N MET A 74 -4.09 5.61 5.57
CA MET A 74 -5.39 4.97 5.70
C MET A 74 -5.26 3.45 5.63
N ALA A 75 -4.49 2.92 4.67
CA ALA A 75 -4.24 1.48 4.60
C ALA A 75 -3.52 0.95 5.86
N THR A 76 -2.51 1.67 6.37
CA THR A 76 -1.83 1.27 7.62
C THR A 76 -2.75 1.33 8.83
N CYS A 77 -3.66 2.30 8.87
CA CYS A 77 -4.66 2.45 9.91
C CYS A 77 -5.72 1.33 9.88
N ILE A 78 -6.23 0.99 8.69
CA ILE A 78 -7.30 0.00 8.53
C ILE A 78 -6.85 -1.41 8.95
N GLY A 79 -5.59 -1.77 8.68
CA GLY A 79 -5.05 -3.06 9.14
C GLY A 79 -4.97 -3.19 10.67
N LEU A 80 -5.23 -2.13 11.45
CA LEU A 80 -5.42 -2.21 12.91
C LEU A 80 -6.80 -2.75 13.30
N PHE A 81 -7.81 -2.59 12.43
CA PHE A 81 -9.20 -2.96 12.69
C PHE A 81 -9.57 -4.31 12.07
N HIS A 82 -9.13 -4.54 10.84
CA HIS A 82 -9.51 -5.72 10.06
C HIS A 82 -8.30 -6.57 9.70
N LYS A 83 -8.57 -7.87 9.51
CA LYS A 83 -7.59 -8.76 8.90
C LYS A 83 -7.33 -8.33 7.46
N TYR A 84 -6.09 -8.49 7.02
CA TYR A 84 -5.65 -8.14 5.68
C TYR A 84 -4.65 -9.17 5.15
N GLN A 85 -4.47 -9.18 3.84
CA GLN A 85 -3.63 -10.14 3.16
C GLN A 85 -2.37 -9.48 2.61
N TYR A 86 -1.31 -10.26 2.47
CA TYR A 86 -0.04 -9.85 1.89
C TYR A 86 0.28 -10.68 0.65
N VAL A 87 0.83 -10.06 -0.40
CA VAL A 87 1.30 -10.71 -1.62
C VAL A 87 2.61 -10.09 -2.07
N ARG A 88 3.60 -10.93 -2.41
CA ARG A 88 4.87 -10.46 -2.97
C ARG A 88 4.75 -10.24 -4.49
N GLY A 89 5.04 -9.03 -4.94
CA GLY A 89 5.32 -8.69 -6.35
C GLY A 89 4.13 -8.74 -7.31
N SER A 90 2.91 -9.01 -6.82
CA SER A 90 1.69 -9.07 -7.64
C SER A 90 0.66 -8.08 -7.08
N ALA A 91 0.59 -6.91 -7.72
CA ALA A 91 -0.37 -5.85 -7.44
C ALA A 91 -1.44 -5.82 -8.55
N PHE A 92 -2.70 -5.63 -8.21
CA PHE A 92 -3.76 -5.35 -9.15
C PHE A 92 -3.53 -4.04 -9.91
N SER A 93 -2.88 -3.04 -9.30
CA SER A 93 -2.40 -1.84 -10.03
C SER A 93 -1.57 -2.23 -11.27
N PHE A 94 -0.58 -3.11 -11.08
CA PHE A 94 0.27 -3.58 -12.17
C PHE A 94 -0.45 -4.52 -13.15
N LEU A 95 -1.52 -5.18 -12.70
CA LEU A 95 -2.39 -5.97 -13.58
C LEU A 95 -3.13 -5.05 -14.55
N ILE A 96 -3.73 -3.96 -14.06
CA ILE A 96 -4.45 -2.99 -14.91
C ILE A 96 -3.53 -2.40 -15.98
N GLU A 97 -2.29 -2.07 -15.62
CA GLU A 97 -1.31 -1.55 -16.60
C GLU A 97 -1.01 -2.54 -17.74
N ARG A 98 -1.06 -3.85 -17.47
CA ARG A 98 -0.80 -4.90 -18.47
C ARG A 98 -2.05 -5.33 -19.22
N GLU A 99 -3.18 -5.37 -18.53
CA GLU A 99 -4.44 -5.93 -18.97
C GLU A 99 -5.55 -4.91 -18.70
N ALA A 100 -5.63 -3.88 -19.55
CA ALA A 100 -6.52 -2.73 -19.34
C ALA A 100 -8.02 -3.09 -19.19
N VAL A 101 -8.44 -4.27 -19.64
CA VAL A 101 -9.80 -4.78 -19.43
C VAL A 101 -10.14 -4.96 -17.94
N MET A 102 -9.13 -5.15 -17.09
CA MET A 102 -9.29 -5.30 -15.64
C MET A 102 -9.60 -3.97 -14.94
N ASP A 103 -9.42 -2.82 -15.60
CA ASP A 103 -9.77 -1.51 -15.04
C ASP A 103 -11.28 -1.37 -14.76
N LYS A 104 -12.12 -2.24 -15.33
CA LYS A 104 -13.57 -2.24 -15.04
C LYS A 104 -13.92 -2.49 -13.56
N TYR A 105 -13.00 -3.10 -12.79
CA TYR A 105 -13.20 -3.35 -11.36
C TYR A 105 -12.68 -2.21 -10.47
N HIS A 106 -11.96 -1.25 -11.04
CA HIS A 106 -11.44 -0.10 -10.32
C HIS A 106 -12.59 0.86 -9.96
N THR A 107 -12.57 1.34 -8.72
CA THR A 107 -13.43 2.43 -8.24
C THR A 107 -12.53 3.66 -7.97
N PRO A 108 -12.68 4.75 -8.74
CA PRO A 108 -11.81 5.92 -8.61
C PRO A 108 -11.81 6.51 -7.21
N TRP A 109 -10.63 6.85 -6.68
CA TRP A 109 -10.53 7.39 -5.31
C TRP A 109 -11.31 8.70 -5.14
N LYS A 110 -11.31 9.56 -6.17
CA LYS A 110 -12.04 10.83 -6.18
C LYS A 110 -13.55 10.69 -5.92
N ASP A 111 -14.12 9.52 -6.20
CA ASP A 111 -15.55 9.26 -6.02
C ASP A 111 -15.89 8.84 -4.58
N VAL A 112 -14.88 8.51 -3.75
CA VAL A 112 -15.06 7.96 -2.40
C VAL A 112 -14.34 8.73 -1.30
N ILE A 113 -13.35 9.58 -1.63
CA ILE A 113 -12.67 10.44 -0.67
C ILE A 113 -13.47 11.72 -0.36
N PRO A 114 -13.32 12.30 0.86
CA PRO A 114 -13.91 13.58 1.19
C PRO A 114 -13.35 14.74 0.36
N GLY A 115 -14.15 15.78 0.14
CA GLY A 115 -13.75 16.93 -0.69
C GLY A 115 -12.60 17.79 -0.15
N TRP A 116 -12.16 17.59 1.10
CA TRP A 116 -10.97 18.24 1.65
C TRP A 116 -9.66 17.51 1.31
N VAL A 117 -9.75 16.27 0.82
CA VAL A 117 -8.62 15.47 0.34
C VAL A 117 -8.37 15.82 -1.13
N PRO A 118 -7.13 16.19 -1.52
CA PRO A 118 -6.78 16.38 -2.92
C PRO A 118 -7.07 15.12 -3.76
N GLU A 119 -7.53 15.32 -4.99
CA GLU A 119 -7.69 14.24 -5.95
C GLU A 119 -6.32 13.62 -6.28
N PRO A 120 -6.15 12.29 -6.22
CA PRO A 120 -4.94 11.62 -6.65
C PRO A 120 -4.59 11.90 -8.11
N GLU A 121 -3.31 12.16 -8.38
CA GLU A 121 -2.82 12.22 -9.77
C GLU A 121 -2.91 10.85 -10.47
N SER A 122 -2.88 9.77 -9.69
CA SER A 122 -3.01 8.38 -10.12
C SER A 122 -3.58 7.54 -8.98
N ASP A 123 -4.48 6.62 -9.32
CA ASP A 123 -5.03 5.62 -8.39
C ASP A 123 -4.19 4.33 -8.32
N LEU A 124 -3.13 4.24 -9.13
CA LEU A 124 -2.24 3.07 -9.23
C LEU A 124 -0.98 3.23 -8.39
N ILE A 125 -0.43 2.12 -7.89
CA ILE A 125 0.91 2.07 -7.28
C ILE A 125 1.96 2.49 -8.31
N ALA A 126 2.68 3.57 -8.02
CA ALA A 126 3.84 4.01 -8.80
C ALA A 126 5.16 3.99 -7.99
N GLU A 127 5.07 3.96 -6.66
CA GLU A 127 6.22 4.08 -5.75
C GLU A 127 6.01 3.31 -4.44
N ASN A 128 7.08 3.15 -3.66
CA ASN A 128 7.02 2.52 -2.34
C ASN A 128 6.18 3.36 -1.37
N TYR A 129 5.63 2.73 -0.34
CA TYR A 129 4.85 3.41 0.71
C TYR A 129 3.67 4.22 0.15
N SER A 130 2.92 3.62 -0.77
CA SER A 130 1.79 4.24 -1.45
C SER A 130 0.55 3.37 -1.40
N SER A 131 -0.62 3.99 -1.50
CA SER A 131 -1.86 3.26 -1.82
C SER A 131 -1.93 3.03 -3.32
N GLY A 132 -2.46 1.87 -3.69
CA GLY A 132 -2.93 1.58 -5.03
C GLY A 132 -4.43 1.75 -5.14
N ILE A 133 -5.01 0.92 -6.00
CA ILE A 133 -6.41 0.99 -6.33
C ILE A 133 -7.32 0.77 -5.13
N PHE A 134 -8.53 1.28 -5.28
CA PHE A 134 -9.67 0.81 -4.52
C PHE A 134 -10.60 -0.02 -5.42
N ILE A 135 -10.98 -1.21 -4.95
CA ILE A 135 -12.04 -2.02 -5.55
C ILE A 135 -13.28 -1.83 -4.67
N GLY A 136 -14.27 -1.09 -5.14
CA GLY A 136 -15.48 -0.82 -4.38
C GLY A 136 -16.32 -2.07 -4.10
N PRO A 137 -17.24 -2.06 -3.12
CA PRO A 137 -17.96 -3.26 -2.67
C PRO A 137 -18.69 -4.03 -3.78
N ASP A 138 -19.32 -3.32 -4.71
CA ASP A 138 -20.00 -3.95 -5.85
C ASP A 138 -19.00 -4.55 -6.85
N ARG A 139 -17.85 -3.89 -7.04
CA ARG A 139 -16.78 -4.37 -7.93
C ARG A 139 -16.03 -5.57 -7.35
N VAL A 140 -15.90 -5.66 -6.02
CA VAL A 140 -15.38 -6.86 -5.35
C VAL A 140 -16.25 -8.07 -5.70
N LYS A 141 -17.57 -7.93 -5.56
CA LYS A 141 -18.53 -9.02 -5.85
C LYS A 141 -18.54 -9.37 -7.34
N GLU A 142 -18.49 -8.37 -8.21
CA GLU A 142 -18.38 -8.57 -9.66
C GLU A 142 -17.10 -9.31 -10.03
N LEU A 143 -15.94 -8.91 -9.49
CA LEU A 143 -14.65 -9.55 -9.73
C LEU A 143 -14.65 -11.02 -9.27
N LEU A 144 -15.22 -11.31 -8.11
CA LEU A 144 -15.37 -12.68 -7.62
C LEU A 144 -16.27 -13.51 -8.54
N ALA A 145 -17.42 -12.97 -8.95
CA ALA A 145 -18.36 -13.65 -9.83
C ALA A 145 -17.75 -13.91 -11.22
N ASP A 146 -17.06 -12.93 -11.79
CA ASP A 146 -16.41 -13.03 -13.08
C ASP A 146 -15.21 -13.98 -13.03
N ASN A 147 -14.42 -13.99 -11.96
CA ASN A 147 -13.36 -14.98 -11.78
C ASN A 147 -13.90 -16.43 -11.75
N GLN A 148 -15.16 -16.64 -11.35
CA GLN A 148 -15.79 -17.97 -11.36
C GLN A 148 -16.47 -18.30 -12.69
N SER A 149 -16.99 -17.31 -13.40
CA SER A 149 -17.90 -17.52 -14.54
C SER A 149 -17.35 -17.10 -15.90
N ASP A 150 -16.33 -16.24 -15.94
CA ASP A 150 -15.65 -15.77 -17.14
C ASP A 150 -14.23 -16.38 -17.21
N GLU A 151 -14.05 -17.34 -18.11
CA GLU A 151 -12.78 -18.02 -18.35
C GLU A 151 -11.64 -17.06 -18.70
N ASN A 152 -11.93 -15.93 -19.35
CA ASN A 152 -10.91 -14.95 -19.70
C ASN A 152 -10.43 -14.17 -18.48
N VAL A 153 -11.35 -13.74 -17.61
CA VAL A 153 -11.02 -13.05 -16.35
C VAL A 153 -10.21 -13.99 -15.45
N HIS A 154 -10.66 -15.23 -15.28
CA HIS A 154 -9.93 -16.23 -14.49
C HIS A 154 -8.51 -16.45 -15.01
N ARG A 155 -8.36 -16.63 -16.32
CA ARG A 155 -7.05 -16.84 -16.97
C ARG A 155 -6.13 -15.62 -16.81
N ILE A 156 -6.65 -14.41 -16.91
CA ILE A 156 -5.87 -13.18 -16.70
C ILE A 156 -5.33 -13.14 -15.26
N LEU A 157 -6.20 -13.34 -14.27
CA LEU A 157 -5.83 -13.35 -12.86
C LEU A 157 -4.81 -14.45 -12.54
N LEU A 158 -5.05 -15.68 -13.01
CA LEU A 158 -4.18 -16.83 -12.78
C LEU A 158 -2.79 -16.63 -13.41
N ASN A 159 -2.72 -16.13 -14.64
CA ASN A 159 -1.45 -15.87 -15.30
C ASN A 159 -0.66 -14.75 -14.62
N PHE A 160 -1.35 -13.76 -14.07
CA PHE A 160 -0.71 -12.60 -13.47
C PHE A 160 -0.20 -12.89 -12.05
N PHE A 161 -1.06 -13.44 -11.18
CA PHE A 161 -0.71 -13.72 -9.78
C PHE A 161 0.05 -15.03 -9.62
N GLY A 162 -0.24 -16.03 -10.47
CA GLY A 162 0.09 -17.43 -10.20
C GLY A 162 -0.88 -18.04 -9.18
N GLU A 163 -0.93 -19.38 -9.13
CA GLU A 163 -1.94 -20.13 -8.37
C GLU A 163 -1.98 -19.75 -6.87
N ARG A 164 -0.85 -19.83 -6.17
CA ARG A 164 -0.79 -19.58 -4.71
C ARG A 164 -1.09 -18.14 -4.32
N ASN A 165 -0.57 -17.15 -5.06
CA ASN A 165 -0.86 -15.74 -4.76
C ASN A 165 -2.28 -15.35 -5.17
N LEU A 166 -2.84 -15.99 -6.21
CA LEU A 166 -4.23 -15.78 -6.58
C LEU A 166 -5.16 -16.23 -5.46
N GLU A 167 -4.89 -17.38 -4.81
CA GLU A 167 -5.67 -17.84 -3.65
C GLU A 167 -5.67 -16.80 -2.53
N VAL A 168 -4.51 -16.21 -2.20
CA VAL A 168 -4.41 -15.15 -1.19
C VAL A 168 -5.18 -13.89 -1.61
N PHE A 169 -5.09 -13.47 -2.86
CA PHE A 169 -5.85 -12.33 -3.37
C PHE A 169 -7.36 -12.58 -3.35
N LEU A 170 -7.80 -13.78 -3.76
CA LEU A 170 -9.21 -14.19 -3.70
C LEU A 170 -9.71 -14.27 -2.25
N LYS A 171 -8.87 -14.67 -1.30
CA LYS A 171 -9.21 -14.61 0.13
C LYS A 171 -9.50 -13.17 0.58
N ALA A 172 -8.67 -12.21 0.19
CA ALA A 172 -8.89 -10.80 0.47
C ALA A 172 -10.21 -10.28 -0.12
N LEU A 173 -10.51 -10.65 -1.37
CA LEU A 173 -11.79 -10.31 -2.00
C LEU A 173 -12.99 -10.96 -1.29
N ASN A 174 -12.87 -12.23 -0.87
CA ASN A 174 -13.94 -12.92 -0.15
C ASN A 174 -14.18 -12.29 1.23
N ASP A 175 -13.12 -11.93 1.97
CA ASP A 175 -13.24 -11.22 3.24
C ASP A 175 -13.96 -9.89 3.06
N ALA A 176 -13.59 -9.11 2.04
CA ALA A 176 -14.29 -7.87 1.68
C ALA A 176 -15.76 -8.10 1.30
N ALA A 177 -16.05 -9.10 0.46
CA ALA A 177 -17.41 -9.44 0.06
C ALA A 177 -18.30 -9.83 1.24
N ASN A 178 -17.76 -10.64 2.17
CA ASN A 178 -18.46 -11.10 3.38
C ASN A 178 -18.81 -9.94 4.32
N MET A 179 -17.98 -8.91 4.35
CA MET A 179 -18.19 -7.69 5.14
C MET A 179 -19.02 -6.63 4.40
N ASN A 180 -19.43 -6.90 3.15
CA ASN A 180 -20.06 -5.92 2.27
C ASN A 180 -19.21 -4.64 2.11
N SER A 181 -17.89 -4.82 2.08
CA SER A 181 -16.88 -3.77 2.00
C SER A 181 -16.13 -3.81 0.66
N GLY A 182 -15.32 -2.77 0.41
CA GLY A 182 -14.38 -2.75 -0.70
C GLY A 182 -13.01 -3.28 -0.28
N LEU A 183 -12.03 -3.15 -1.17
CA LEU A 183 -10.66 -3.62 -0.96
C LEU A 183 -9.66 -2.53 -1.35
N ILE A 184 -8.83 -2.10 -0.41
CA ILE A 184 -7.71 -1.18 -0.66
C ILE A 184 -6.46 -1.99 -0.95
N GLU A 185 -5.75 -1.64 -2.02
CA GLU A 185 -4.39 -2.09 -2.27
C GLU A 185 -3.38 -1.09 -1.71
N ALA A 186 -2.29 -1.56 -1.08
CA ALA A 186 -1.18 -0.69 -0.65
C ALA A 186 0.18 -1.39 -0.71
N ALA A 187 1.21 -0.63 -1.07
CA ALA A 187 2.59 -1.07 -1.12
C ALA A 187 3.33 -0.75 0.20
N GLU A 188 4.11 -1.71 0.69
CA GLU A 188 5.05 -1.59 1.81
C GLU A 188 4.42 -1.35 3.19
N VAL A 189 3.12 -1.64 3.38
CA VAL A 189 2.52 -1.73 4.74
C VAL A 189 3.13 -2.88 5.54
N MET A 190 3.48 -3.96 4.84
CA MET A 190 4.27 -5.08 5.32
C MET A 190 5.55 -5.15 4.51
N GLU A 191 6.69 -5.44 5.14
CA GLU A 191 7.97 -5.67 4.47
C GLU A 191 8.52 -7.01 4.96
N VAL A 192 8.33 -8.05 4.15
CA VAL A 192 8.64 -9.42 4.57
C VAL A 192 10.12 -9.71 4.35
N ASN A 193 10.79 -10.20 5.39
CA ASN A 193 12.09 -10.86 5.26
C ASN A 193 11.85 -12.36 5.06
N PRO A 194 11.99 -12.90 3.83
CA PRO A 194 11.61 -14.27 3.53
C PRO A 194 12.55 -15.31 4.17
N PHE A 195 13.76 -14.93 4.59
CA PHE A 195 14.71 -15.84 5.23
C PHE A 195 14.62 -15.83 6.76
N GLU A 196 14.11 -14.74 7.34
CA GLU A 196 13.85 -14.61 8.76
C GLU A 196 12.54 -13.85 9.01
N LEU A 197 11.41 -14.55 8.97
CA LEU A 197 10.08 -13.92 9.04
C LEU A 197 9.88 -13.04 10.30
N ASN A 198 10.49 -13.40 11.43
CA ASN A 198 10.45 -12.62 12.67
C ASN A 198 11.20 -11.28 12.59
N GLN A 199 12.02 -11.08 11.55
CA GLN A 199 12.69 -9.80 11.25
C GLN A 199 11.93 -8.99 10.18
N SER A 200 10.69 -9.36 9.84
CA SER A 200 9.84 -8.57 8.94
C SER A 200 9.38 -7.28 9.62
N SER A 201 9.15 -6.22 8.83
CA SER A 201 8.62 -4.95 9.34
C SER A 201 7.14 -4.79 9.00
N CYS A 202 6.39 -4.10 9.87
CA CYS A 202 4.96 -3.85 9.70
C CYS A 202 4.59 -2.44 10.19
N TYR A 203 3.98 -1.65 9.32
CA TYR A 203 3.47 -0.31 9.63
C TYR A 203 2.02 -0.32 10.12
N SER A 204 1.36 -1.49 10.10
CA SER A 204 0.02 -1.72 10.67
C SER A 204 0.08 -2.70 11.86
N ASP A 205 -0.95 -3.53 12.08
CA ASP A 205 -0.93 -4.61 13.05
C ASP A 205 -0.57 -5.92 12.39
N ILE A 206 0.60 -6.48 12.71
CA ILE A 206 1.05 -7.75 12.15
C ILE A 206 0.16 -8.92 12.57
N ARG A 207 -0.56 -8.81 13.70
CA ARG A 207 -1.49 -9.84 14.18
C ARG A 207 -2.70 -10.00 13.26
N ASN A 208 -3.01 -8.97 12.50
CA ASN A 208 -4.10 -8.94 11.52
C ASN A 208 -3.63 -9.29 10.10
N CYS A 209 -2.32 -9.32 9.84
CA CYS A 209 -1.79 -9.79 8.57
C CYS A 209 -1.90 -11.31 8.49
N ASP A 210 -2.60 -11.82 7.49
CA ASP A 210 -2.61 -13.25 7.21
C ASP A 210 -1.20 -13.74 6.80
N PRO A 211 -0.66 -14.78 7.45
CA PRO A 211 0.74 -15.19 7.23
C PRO A 211 0.96 -15.96 5.93
N GLU A 212 -0.11 -16.43 5.26
CA GLU A 212 -0.03 -17.32 4.09
C GLU A 212 0.82 -16.74 2.95
N GLY A 213 0.62 -15.47 2.63
CA GLY A 213 1.43 -14.77 1.62
C GLY A 213 2.91 -14.68 1.96
N ALA A 214 3.24 -14.50 3.25
CA ALA A 214 4.63 -14.43 3.70
C ALA A 214 5.31 -15.80 3.59
N PHE A 215 4.59 -16.89 3.87
CA PHE A 215 5.08 -18.26 3.65
C PHE A 215 5.28 -18.57 2.17
N ILE A 216 4.36 -18.13 1.29
CA ILE A 216 4.54 -18.27 -0.16
C ILE A 216 5.81 -17.55 -0.60
N TYR A 217 6.05 -16.33 -0.14
CA TYR A 217 7.26 -15.61 -0.48
C TYR A 217 8.52 -16.29 0.05
N GLN A 218 8.50 -16.78 1.30
CA GLN A 218 9.60 -17.57 1.86
C GLN A 218 9.93 -18.79 1.00
N ASP A 219 8.94 -19.60 0.63
CA ASP A 219 9.14 -20.78 -0.22
C ASP A 219 9.81 -20.41 -1.55
N VAL A 220 9.27 -19.39 -2.24
CA VAL A 220 9.78 -18.92 -3.53
C VAL A 220 11.20 -18.39 -3.40
N ALA A 221 11.49 -17.61 -2.35
CA ALA A 221 12.82 -17.05 -2.12
C ALA A 221 13.85 -18.15 -1.79
N MET A 222 13.46 -19.15 -0.99
CA MET A 222 14.30 -20.32 -0.69
C MET A 222 14.62 -21.13 -1.95
N GLU A 223 13.62 -21.37 -2.81
CA GLU A 223 13.81 -22.06 -4.09
C GLU A 223 14.74 -21.27 -5.02
N GLN A 224 14.54 -19.95 -5.13
CA GLN A 224 15.41 -19.08 -5.94
C GLN A 224 16.87 -19.12 -5.47
N VAL A 225 17.14 -19.08 -4.17
CA VAL A 225 18.50 -19.19 -3.65
C VAL A 225 19.08 -20.57 -3.90
N LYS A 226 18.30 -21.63 -3.65
CA LYS A 226 18.73 -23.00 -3.92
C LYS A 226 19.10 -23.19 -5.39
N ASP A 227 18.29 -22.69 -6.32
CA ASP A 227 18.56 -22.79 -7.75
C ASP A 227 19.79 -21.97 -8.17
N ALA A 228 20.00 -20.81 -7.57
CA ALA A 228 21.13 -19.94 -7.88
C ALA A 228 22.47 -20.42 -7.28
N THR A 229 22.44 -21.10 -6.13
CA THR A 229 23.65 -21.37 -5.33
C THR A 229 23.92 -22.85 -5.05
N GLY A 230 22.91 -23.71 -5.20
CA GLY A 230 22.96 -25.11 -4.78
C GLY A 230 22.88 -25.34 -3.27
N MET A 231 22.69 -24.28 -2.47
CA MET A 231 22.60 -24.38 -1.01
C MET A 231 21.34 -25.15 -0.58
N ASN A 232 21.46 -25.92 0.51
CA ASN A 232 20.30 -26.46 1.20
C ASN A 232 19.71 -25.47 2.22
N ALA A 233 18.58 -25.81 2.84
CA ALA A 233 17.89 -24.92 3.78
C ALA A 233 18.74 -24.50 4.99
N ASP A 234 19.53 -25.40 5.57
CA ASP A 234 20.40 -25.08 6.72
C ASP A 234 21.51 -24.11 6.31
N GLU A 235 22.06 -24.29 5.10
CA GLU A 235 23.07 -23.39 4.56
C GLU A 235 22.50 -22.01 4.25
N ILE A 236 21.27 -21.94 3.71
CA ILE A 236 20.56 -20.69 3.47
C ILE A 236 20.38 -19.94 4.79
N ALA A 237 19.85 -20.61 5.81
CA ALA A 237 19.62 -20.01 7.13
C ALA A 237 20.91 -19.48 7.80
N GLN A 238 22.07 -20.08 7.51
CA GLN A 238 23.34 -19.66 8.10
C GLN A 238 24.12 -18.63 7.29
N LYS A 239 24.00 -18.66 5.95
CA LYS A 239 24.90 -17.95 5.04
C LYS A 239 24.24 -16.80 4.28
N VAL A 240 22.91 -16.80 4.16
CA VAL A 240 22.19 -15.76 3.41
C VAL A 240 21.91 -14.58 4.33
N VAL A 241 22.27 -13.39 3.86
CA VAL A 241 21.95 -12.13 4.52
C VAL A 241 20.95 -11.38 3.66
N TYR A 242 19.77 -11.13 4.20
CA TYR A 242 18.77 -10.28 3.57
C TYR A 242 19.14 -8.80 3.75
N GLN A 243 19.16 -8.03 2.65
CA GLN A 243 19.35 -6.59 2.67
C GLN A 243 18.37 -5.92 1.72
N LYS A 244 17.59 -4.96 2.23
CA LYS A 244 16.78 -4.03 1.43
C LYS A 244 17.57 -2.73 1.33
N THR A 245 17.68 -2.19 0.12
CA THR A 245 18.35 -0.92 -0.16
C THR A 245 17.40 -0.01 -0.91
N ASP A 246 17.17 1.19 -0.37
CA ASP A 246 16.47 2.25 -1.08
C ASP A 246 17.40 2.86 -2.12
N ILE A 247 16.93 2.92 -3.37
CA ILE A 247 17.66 3.53 -4.47
C ILE A 247 16.82 4.71 -4.95
N ASP A 248 17.30 5.92 -4.69
CA ASP A 248 16.74 7.12 -5.31
C ASP A 248 16.97 7.03 -6.83
N ILE A 249 15.89 6.93 -7.60
CA ILE A 249 15.97 6.99 -9.06
C ILE A 249 16.10 8.47 -9.43
N PRO A 250 17.21 8.92 -10.06
CA PRO A 250 17.37 10.31 -10.43
C PRO A 250 16.23 10.75 -11.34
N ASP A 251 15.60 11.86 -10.98
CA ASP A 251 14.46 12.44 -11.69
C ASP A 251 14.83 12.61 -13.17
N SER A 252 14.09 11.94 -14.06
CA SER A 252 14.42 11.88 -15.50
C SER A 252 14.28 13.24 -16.22
N LYS A 253 13.95 14.31 -15.50
CA LYS A 253 13.81 15.68 -15.99
C LYS A 253 15.13 16.43 -16.19
N GLU A 254 16.28 15.95 -15.73
CA GLU A 254 17.56 16.68 -15.87
C GLU A 254 18.30 16.51 -17.21
N LYS A 255 17.79 15.73 -18.18
CA LYS A 255 18.50 15.54 -19.47
C LYS A 255 18.22 16.59 -20.55
N ASN A 256 17.42 17.63 -20.30
CA ASN A 256 17.10 18.66 -21.29
C ASN A 256 17.55 20.10 -20.96
N GLU A 257 18.56 20.30 -20.10
CA GLU A 257 19.15 21.65 -19.87
C GLU A 257 20.59 21.83 -20.42
N LYS A 258 21.03 21.01 -21.37
CA LYS A 258 22.26 21.28 -22.15
C LYS A 258 21.97 21.82 -23.54
N ALA A 259 21.12 22.83 -23.65
CA ALA A 259 20.96 23.56 -24.92
C ALA A 259 20.43 24.99 -24.78
N SER A 260 20.94 25.81 -23.87
CA SER A 260 20.88 27.28 -24.05
C SER A 260 21.82 28.03 -23.11
N ALA A 261 23.03 28.31 -23.59
CA ALA A 261 23.80 29.41 -23.03
C ALA A 261 23.26 30.74 -23.59
N PRO A 262 23.07 31.75 -22.72
CA PRO A 262 23.45 33.11 -23.12
C PRO A 262 24.38 33.76 -22.08
N LYS A 263 25.59 34.04 -22.60
CA LYS A 263 26.48 35.18 -22.35
C LYS A 263 26.43 35.93 -21.02
N LYS A 264 27.62 35.98 -20.39
CA LYS A 264 28.07 36.90 -19.33
C LYS A 264 27.63 38.37 -19.55
N SER A 265 27.17 38.99 -18.47
CA SER A 265 27.12 40.45 -18.22
C SER A 265 27.58 40.65 -16.76
N ILE A 266 28.86 40.92 -16.49
CA ILE A 266 29.43 42.26 -16.23
C ILE A 266 28.44 43.21 -15.54
N LEU A 267 28.20 43.09 -14.21
CA LEU A 267 27.89 44.26 -13.33
C LEU A 267 27.61 44.00 -11.81
N SER A 268 28.28 43.09 -11.11
CA SER A 268 28.30 43.18 -9.63
C SER A 268 29.54 42.58 -8.96
N ARG A 269 30.71 43.03 -9.42
CA ARG A 269 31.87 43.20 -8.52
C ARG A 269 31.78 44.60 -7.91
N LEU A 270 31.16 44.72 -6.74
CA LEU A 270 31.13 45.88 -5.81
C LEU A 270 30.05 45.49 -4.79
N PHE A 271 30.28 45.01 -3.58
CA PHE A 271 31.22 45.43 -2.55
C PHE A 271 31.58 44.23 -1.65
N LYS A 272 32.89 44.06 -1.38
CA LYS A 272 33.40 43.32 -0.23
C LYS A 272 33.92 44.33 0.79
N LYS A 273 33.75 44.01 2.08
CA LYS A 273 34.28 44.63 3.32
C LYS A 273 33.40 45.74 3.90
N LYS A 274 33.15 45.78 5.21
CA LYS A 274 33.93 45.22 6.34
C LYS A 274 33.25 44.06 7.04
#